data_AF-A0A9D3UFV4-F1
#
_entry.id   AF-A0A9D3UFV4-F1
#
_cell.length_a   1.000
_cell.length_b   1.000
_cell.length_c   1.000
_cell.angle_alpha   90.00
_cell.angle_beta   90.00
_cell.angle_gamma   90.00
#
_symmetry.space_group_name_H-M   'P 1'
#
loop_
_entity.id
_entity.type
_entity.pdbx_description
1 polymer ?
#
loop_
_entity_poly.entity_id
_entity_poly.type
_entity_poly.pdbx_seq_one_letter_code
_entity_poly.pdbx_strand_id
1 'polypeptide(L)' 'CFVWFNNTAYPNEFYGPTGLKASQAQAFTFLVRDQRLKANMGSAQGPIELSKYLMSSPTEEVIFGGETMRF' A
#
# COMPACT_ATOMS: atom_id res chain seq x y z
N CYS A 1 -17.12 -12.95 6.50
CA CYS A 1 -16.00 -12.01 6.76
C CYS A 1 -14.66 -12.72 7.01
N PHE A 2 -14.60 -13.84 7.74
CA PHE A 2 -13.33 -14.48 8.12
C PHE A 2 -12.35 -14.75 6.95
N VAL A 3 -12.80 -15.43 5.88
CA VAL A 3 -11.92 -15.78 4.73
C VAL A 3 -11.41 -14.56 3.94
N TRP A 4 -12.14 -13.44 3.97
CA TRP A 4 -11.85 -12.28 3.12
C TRP A 4 -10.78 -11.34 3.71
N PHE A 5 -10.57 -11.42 5.03
CA PHE A 5 -9.65 -10.54 5.76
C PHE A 5 -8.59 -11.30 6.54
N ASN A 6 -8.87 -12.53 6.98
CA ASN A 6 -7.97 -13.27 7.86
C ASN A 6 -7.01 -14.15 7.04
N ASN A 7 -5.74 -13.77 7.02
CA ASN A 7 -4.69 -14.53 6.35
C ASN A 7 -3.89 -15.46 7.29
N THR A 8 -4.26 -15.55 8.57
CA THR A 8 -3.65 -16.46 9.55
C THR A 8 -4.33 -17.83 9.51
N ALA A 9 -5.66 -17.85 9.52
CA ALA A 9 -6.47 -19.05 9.37
C ALA A 9 -6.62 -19.47 7.91
N TYR A 10 -6.50 -18.51 6.97
CA TYR A 10 -6.52 -18.76 5.52
C TYR A 10 -5.24 -18.21 4.88
N PRO A 11 -4.14 -18.98 4.88
CA PRO A 11 -2.87 -18.48 4.40
C PRO A 11 -2.92 -18.13 2.91
N ASN A 12 -2.34 -16.98 2.56
CA ASN A 12 -2.33 -16.46 1.19
C ASN A 12 -1.65 -17.41 0.19
N GLU A 13 -0.76 -18.27 0.66
CA GLU A 13 -0.04 -19.26 -0.17
C GLU A 13 -0.99 -20.29 -0.79
N PHE A 14 -2.11 -20.57 -0.12
CA PHE A 14 -3.11 -21.54 -0.57
C PHE A 14 -4.36 -20.87 -1.17
N TYR A 15 -4.73 -19.68 -0.69
CA TYR A 15 -6.00 -19.01 -1.04
C TYR A 15 -5.83 -17.72 -1.84
N GLY A 16 -4.58 -17.35 -2.16
CA GLY A 16 -4.27 -16.09 -2.80
C GLY A 16 -4.35 -14.90 -1.83
N PRO A 17 -3.86 -13.72 -2.27
CA PRO A 17 -3.89 -12.53 -1.44
C PRO A 17 -5.32 -12.00 -1.28
N THR A 18 -5.68 -11.64 -0.05
CA THR A 18 -6.90 -10.86 0.21
C THR A 18 -6.86 -9.54 -0.55
N GLY A 19 -8.01 -8.96 -0.88
CA GLY A 19 -8.08 -7.69 -1.64
C GLY A 19 -7.27 -6.56 -1.00
N LEU A 20 -7.23 -6.53 0.33
CA LEU A 20 -6.38 -5.65 1.12
C LEU A 20 -4.89 -5.85 0.80
N LYS A 21 -4.41 -7.09 0.87
CA LYS A 21 -3.00 -7.45 0.68
C LYS A 21 -2.56 -7.27 -0.77
N ALA A 22 -3.46 -7.46 -1.74
CA ALA A 22 -3.21 -7.17 -3.14
C ALA A 22 -3.05 -5.66 -3.40
N SER A 23 -3.90 -4.81 -2.81
CA SER A 23 -3.82 -3.36 -2.99
C SER A 23 -2.53 -2.76 -2.41
N GLN A 24 -2.12 -3.19 -1.22
CA GLN A 24 -0.86 -2.78 -0.62
C GLN A 24 0.35 -3.31 -1.41
N ALA A 25 0.31 -4.54 -1.91
CA ALA A 25 1.38 -5.10 -2.74
C ALA A 25 1.56 -4.34 -4.07
N GLN A 26 0.48 -3.86 -4.67
CA GLN A 26 0.53 -3.01 -5.85
C GLN A 26 1.24 -1.68 -5.55
N ALA A 27 0.85 -0.98 -4.47
CA ALA A 27 1.49 0.27 -4.06
C ALA A 27 2.99 0.07 -3.76
N PHE A 28 3.34 -1.02 -3.08
CA PHE A 28 4.74 -1.37 -2.80
C PHE A 28 5.55 -1.65 -4.07
N THR A 29 4.96 -2.32 -5.06
CA THR A 29 5.62 -2.61 -6.34
C THR A 29 6.00 -1.31 -7.07
N PHE A 30 5.07 -0.35 -7.13
CA PHE A 30 5.35 0.96 -7.73
C PHE A 30 6.36 1.76 -6.93
N LEU A 31 6.29 1.72 -5.60
CA LEU A 31 7.26 2.37 -4.71
C LEU A 31 8.68 1.86 -4.99
N VAL A 32 8.88 0.54 -4.98
CA VAL A 32 10.21 -0.07 -5.23
C VAL A 32 10.69 0.21 -6.65
N ARG A 33 9.78 0.16 -7.63
CA ARG A 33 10.09 0.46 -9.03
C ARG A 33 10.57 1.90 -9.20
N ASP A 34 9.88 2.86 -8.60
CA ASP A 34 10.24 4.28 -8.70
C ASP A 34 11.47 4.64 -7.85
N GLN A 35 11.68 3.97 -6.69
CA GLN A 35 12.94 4.09 -5.94
C GLN A 35 14.14 3.64 -6.77
N ARG A 36 14.02 2.53 -7.51
CA ARG A 36 15.06 2.05 -8.43
C ARG A 36 15.32 3.02 -9.58
N LEU A 37 14.31 3.77 -9.99
CA LEU A 37 14.42 4.87 -10.96
C LEU A 37 14.91 6.18 -10.32
N LYS A 38 15.37 6.14 -9.07
CA LYS A 38 15.88 7.29 -8.27
C LYS A 38 14.84 8.38 -8.01
N ALA A 39 13.55 8.04 -8.00
CA ALA A 39 12.52 8.96 -7.54
C ALA A 39 12.55 9.07 -6.00
N ASN A 40 12.50 10.30 -5.48
CA ASN A 40 12.45 10.54 -4.04
C ASN A 40 11.06 10.21 -3.50
N MET A 41 10.93 9.09 -2.79
CA MET A 41 9.64 8.59 -2.29
C MET A 41 8.98 9.49 -1.25
N GLY A 42 9.76 10.17 -0.42
CA GLY A 42 9.26 11.06 0.65
C GLY A 42 8.93 12.48 0.18
N SER A 43 9.36 12.88 -1.01
CA SER A 43 9.12 14.22 -1.58
C SER A 43 8.37 14.17 -2.91
N ALA A 44 7.92 12.98 -3.34
CA ALA A 44 7.17 12.80 -4.56
C ALA A 44 5.76 13.35 -4.35
N GLN A 45 5.56 14.62 -4.68
CA GLN A 45 4.26 15.27 -4.62
C GLN A 45 3.32 14.65 -5.66
N GLY A 46 2.19 14.09 -5.22
CA GLY A 46 1.15 13.58 -6.10
C GLY A 46 0.29 14.70 -6.70
N PRO A 47 -0.57 14.39 -7.68
CA PRO A 47 -1.43 15.37 -8.37
C PRO A 47 -2.50 16.02 -7.47
N ILE A 48 -2.72 15.51 -6.25
CA ILE A 48 -3.72 16.00 -5.28
C ILE A 48 -3.01 16.71 -4.11
N GLU A 49 -1.77 17.16 -4.28
CA GLU A 49 -0.99 17.82 -3.22
C GLU A 49 -0.77 16.97 -1.94
N LEU A 50 -1.07 15.67 -2.02
CA LEU A 50 -0.64 14.65 -1.07
C LEU A 50 0.55 13.85 -1.65
N SER A 51 1.40 13.31 -0.78
CA SER A 51 2.57 12.53 -1.18
C SER A 51 2.16 11.25 -1.92
N LYS A 52 2.73 11.03 -3.11
CA LYS A 52 2.34 9.98 -4.07
C LYS A 52 2.49 8.57 -3.52
N TYR A 53 3.44 8.34 -2.62
CA TYR A 53 3.80 6.99 -2.14
C TYR A 53 3.53 6.78 -0.66
N LEU A 54 3.86 7.76 0.19
CA LEU A 54 3.73 7.66 1.64
C LEU A 54 2.97 8.86 2.19
N MET A 55 1.92 8.63 2.98
CA MET A 55 1.11 9.67 3.62
C MET A 55 1.01 9.39 5.12
N SER A 56 0.64 10.41 5.90
CA SER A 56 0.31 10.23 7.32
C SER A 56 -1.15 9.82 7.46
N SER A 57 -1.40 8.75 8.21
CA SER A 57 -2.74 8.37 8.63
C SER A 57 -3.33 9.37 9.65
N PRO A 58 -4.64 9.31 9.95
CA PRO A 58 -5.24 10.12 11.01
C PRO A 58 -4.61 9.91 12.40
N THR A 59 -3.90 8.81 12.61
CA THR A 59 -3.16 8.46 13.83
C THR A 59 -1.65 8.67 13.71
N GLU A 60 -1.20 9.42 12.69
CA GLU A 60 0.20 9.76 12.42
C GLU A 60 1.11 8.59 12.03
N GLU A 61 0.56 7.41 11.77
CA GLU A 61 1.32 6.30 11.17
C GLU A 61 1.61 6.57 9.69
N VAL A 62 2.81 6.19 9.24
CA VAL A 62 3.19 6.25 7.81
C VAL A 62 2.50 5.12 7.06
N ILE A 63 1.63 5.47 6.12
CA ILE A 63 0.84 4.53 5.30
C ILE A 63 1.06 4.75 3.81
N PHE A 64 0.69 3.77 2.99
CA PHE A 64 0.72 3.93 1.54
C PHE A 64 -0.32 4.94 1.06
N GLY A 65 0.09 5.80 0.13
CA GLY A 65 -0.77 6.82 -0.47
C GLY A 65 -1.72 6.27 -1.56
N GLY A 66 -2.68 7.10 -1.97
CA GLY A 66 -3.65 6.77 -3.03
C GLY A 66 -4.84 5.96 -2.52
N GLU A 67 -5.48 5.16 -3.39
CA GLU A 67 -6.69 4.41 -3.02
C GLU A 67 -6.43 3.35 -1.93
N THR A 68 -5.18 2.92 -1.74
CA THR A 68 -4.80 2.03 -0.64
C THR A 68 -4.74 2.71 0.73
N MET A 69 -5.03 4.01 0.83
CA MET A 69 -5.14 4.67 2.13
C MET A 69 -6.33 4.16 2.97
N ARG A 70 -7.33 3.56 2.32
CA ARG A 70 -8.52 2.96 2.97
C ARG A 70 -8.26 1.57 3.59
N PHE A 71 -7.02 1.11 3.54
CA PHE A 71 -6.62 -0.30 3.66
C PHE A 71 -5.44 -0.45 4.61
#